data_AF-A0A2V5UWP6-F1
#
_entry.id   AF-A0A2V5UWP6-F1
#
_cell.length_a   1.000
_cell.length_b   1.000
_cell.length_c   1.000
_cell.angle_alpha   90.00
_cell.angle_beta   90.00
_cell.angle_gamma   90.00
#
_symmetry.space_group_name_H-M   'P 1'
#
loop_
_entity.id
_entity.type
_entity.pdbx_description
1 polymer ?
#
loop_
_entity_poly.entity_id
_entity_poly.type
_entity_poly.pdbx_seq_one_letter_code
_entity_poly.pdbx_strand_id
1 'polypeptide(L)'
;MAKAVDQPGTQPKQFIYILRLVPRLYSDANWTKDDKMALDRHFARFQHSIQTGELILAGRTSEPGDKTFGIAIFEAKDEAAARAFMESDPAVVAGLMTAELRPFTVALQRKNP
;
A
#
# COMPACT_ATOMS: atom_id res chain seq x y z
N MET A 1 -14.76 34.80 18.02
CA MET A 1 -13.99 33.56 17.83
C MET A 1 -13.54 33.53 16.38
N ALA A 2 -12.23 33.60 16.13
CA ALA A 2 -11.69 33.68 14.78
C ALA A 2 -11.84 32.32 14.07
N LYS A 3 -12.36 32.34 12.83
CA LYS A 3 -12.36 31.18 11.95
C LYS A 3 -10.92 30.78 11.65
N ALA A 4 -10.62 29.48 11.77
CA ALA A 4 -9.35 28.93 11.32
C ALA A 4 -9.16 29.27 9.84
N VAL A 5 -8.04 29.90 9.52
CA VAL A 5 -7.62 30.18 8.16
C VAL A 5 -7.09 28.89 7.60
N ASP A 6 -7.84 28.29 6.67
CA ASP A 6 -7.38 27.19 5.85
C ASP A 6 -6.21 27.73 5.02
N GLN A 7 -4.98 27.34 5.37
CA GLN A 7 -3.83 27.57 4.49
C GLN A 7 -4.10 26.82 3.19
N PRO A 8 -3.69 27.34 2.01
CA PRO A 8 -3.84 26.60 0.76
C PRO A 8 -3.05 25.30 0.86
N GLY A 9 -3.74 24.24 1.28
CA GLY A 9 -3.16 22.94 1.53
C GLY A 9 -2.59 22.41 0.23
N THR A 10 -1.32 22.01 0.24
CA THR A 10 -0.71 21.30 -0.88
C THR A 10 -1.62 20.13 -1.21
N GLN A 11 -2.21 20.12 -2.41
CA GLN A 11 -3.06 19.04 -2.85
C GLN A 11 -2.30 17.71 -2.67
N PRO A 12 -2.92 16.69 -2.06
CA PRO A 12 -2.28 15.40 -1.89
C PRO A 12 -1.80 14.88 -3.26
N LYS A 13 -0.58 14.34 -3.28
CA LYS A 13 0.03 13.73 -4.46
C LYS A 13 -0.29 12.24 -4.44
N GLN A 14 -0.51 11.68 -5.63
CA GLN A 14 -0.77 10.26 -5.78
C GLN A 14 0.53 9.49 -6.00
N PHE A 15 0.56 8.28 -5.47
CA PHE A 15 1.67 7.37 -5.57
C PHE A 15 1.15 5.95 -5.78
N ILE A 16 2.01 5.12 -6.37
CA ILE A 16 1.81 3.68 -6.44
C ILE A 16 3.02 3.01 -5.81
N TYR A 17 2.81 1.91 -5.08
CA TYR A 17 3.90 0.96 -4.89
C TYR A 17 3.49 -0.46 -5.29
N ILE A 18 4.48 -1.17 -5.81
CA ILE A 18 4.38 -2.55 -6.26
C ILE A 18 4.98 -3.45 -5.18
N LEU A 19 4.20 -4.42 -4.70
CA LEU A 19 4.62 -5.41 -3.71
C LEU A 19 4.96 -6.71 -4.41
N ARG A 20 6.12 -7.29 -4.12
CA ARG A 20 6.51 -8.62 -4.62
C ARG A 20 6.86 -9.53 -3.46
N LEU A 21 6.28 -10.73 -3.45
CA LEU A 21 6.56 -11.73 -2.43
C LEU A 21 8.02 -12.17 -2.53
N VAL A 22 8.68 -12.41 -1.39
CA VAL A 22 10.06 -12.92 -1.40
C VAL A 22 10.11 -14.40 -1.82
N PRO A 23 11.21 -14.86 -2.46
CA PRO A 23 11.30 -16.24 -2.96
C PRO A 23 11.05 -17.34 -1.91
N ARG A 24 11.43 -17.11 -0.65
CA ARG A 24 11.21 -18.08 0.44
C ARG A 24 9.72 -18.40 0.64
N LEU A 25 8.82 -17.49 0.26
CA LEU A 25 7.37 -17.61 0.51
C LEU A 25 6.56 -18.05 -0.71
N TYR A 26 7.21 -18.37 -1.84
CA TYR A 26 6.50 -18.87 -3.03
C TYR A 26 5.82 -20.22 -2.81
N SER A 27 6.28 -21.00 -1.83
CA SER A 27 5.63 -22.23 -1.41
C SER A 27 4.83 -22.01 -0.13
N ASP A 28 3.57 -22.43 -0.13
CA ASP A 28 2.67 -22.34 1.03
C ASP A 28 3.22 -23.06 2.27
N ALA A 29 4.03 -24.11 2.08
CA ALA A 29 4.66 -24.86 3.15
C ALA A 29 5.65 -24.03 3.99
N ASN A 30 6.19 -22.94 3.42
CA ASN A 30 7.19 -22.09 4.08
C ASN A 30 6.57 -20.97 4.93
N TRP A 31 5.23 -20.82 4.90
CA TRP A 31 4.55 -19.76 5.63
C TRP A 31 4.42 -20.10 7.11
N THR A 32 5.12 -19.34 7.95
CA THR A 32 5.02 -19.46 9.41
C THR A 32 3.73 -18.82 9.95
N LYS A 33 3.46 -19.01 11.24
CA LYS A 33 2.36 -18.31 11.93
C LYS A 33 2.60 -16.80 11.95
N ASP A 34 3.84 -16.38 12.17
CA ASP A 34 4.21 -14.96 12.25
C ASP A 34 4.10 -14.27 10.89
N ASP A 35 4.46 -14.96 9.80
CA ASP A 35 4.26 -14.47 8.44
C ASP A 35 2.76 -14.22 8.17
N LYS A 36 1.90 -15.18 8.53
CA LYS A 36 0.44 -15.04 8.36
C LYS A 36 -0.10 -13.86 9.18
N MET A 37 0.33 -13.71 10.43
CA MET A 37 -0.07 -12.59 11.29
C MET A 37 0.40 -11.23 10.75
N ALA A 38 1.58 -11.16 10.12
CA ALA A 38 2.06 -9.93 9.48
C ALA A 38 1.22 -9.59 8.23
N LEU A 39 0.84 -10.60 7.44
CA LEU A 39 -0.05 -10.43 6.31
C LEU A 39 -1.45 -9.94 6.75
N ASP A 40 -1.99 -10.46 7.86
CA ASP A 40 -3.26 -10.00 8.42
C ASP A 40 -3.19 -8.52 8.84
N ARG A 41 -2.09 -8.11 9.49
CA ARG A 41 -1.86 -6.70 9.85
C ARG A 41 -1.72 -5.80 8.62
N HIS A 42 -1.05 -6.27 7.58
CA HIS A 42 -0.95 -5.58 6.29
C HIS A 42 -2.35 -5.32 5.71
N PHE A 43 -3.20 -6.35 5.68
CA PHE A 43 -4.57 -6.22 5.17
C PHE A 43 -5.42 -5.27 6.03
N ALA A 44 -5.36 -5.41 7.36
CA ALA A 44 -6.09 -4.53 8.29
C ALA A 44 -5.66 -3.06 8.14
N ARG A 45 -4.38 -2.80 7.92
CA ARG A 45 -3.88 -1.46 7.63
C ARG A 45 -4.49 -0.89 6.35
N PHE A 46 -4.55 -1.65 5.26
CA PHE A 46 -5.18 -1.18 4.02
C PHE A 46 -6.66 -0.92 4.18
N GLN A 47 -7.38 -1.76 4.93
CA GLN A 47 -8.78 -1.48 5.26
C GLN A 47 -8.92 -0.15 6.00
N HIS A 48 -8.05 0.12 6.97
CA HIS A 48 -8.04 1.40 7.68
C HIS A 48 -7.71 2.58 6.76
N SER A 49 -6.67 2.47 5.92
CA SER A 49 -6.29 3.54 4.99
C SER A 49 -7.35 3.82 3.92
N ILE A 50 -8.17 2.83 3.52
CA ILE A 50 -9.36 3.04 2.68
C ILE A 50 -10.40 3.87 3.44
N GLN A 51 -10.65 3.55 4.72
CA GLN A 51 -11.63 4.26 5.54
C GLN A 51 -11.24 5.71 5.82
N THR A 52 -9.94 5.99 5.95
CA THR A 52 -9.42 7.35 6.18
C THR A 52 -9.19 8.14 4.89
N GLY A 53 -9.37 7.51 3.72
CA GLY A 53 -9.19 8.14 2.42
C GLY A 53 -7.73 8.26 1.95
N GLU A 54 -6.78 7.70 2.69
CA GLU A 54 -5.36 7.70 2.32
C GLU A 54 -5.07 6.72 1.17
N LEU A 55 -5.70 5.54 1.18
CA LEU A 55 -5.56 4.53 0.13
C LEU A 55 -6.74 4.64 -0.86
N ILE A 56 -6.44 4.68 -2.16
CA ILE A 56 -7.44 4.71 -3.22
C ILE A 56 -7.81 3.27 -3.62
N LEU A 57 -6.81 2.42 -3.81
CA LEU A 57 -6.98 1.04 -4.24
C LEU A 57 -5.82 0.17 -3.78
N ALA A 58 -6.11 -1.06 -3.37
CA ALA A 58 -5.12 -2.13 -3.30
C ALA A 58 -5.65 -3.39 -3.97
N GLY A 59 -4.76 -4.14 -4.62
CA GLY A 59 -5.09 -5.39 -5.29
C GLY A 59 -3.85 -6.22 -5.57
N ARG A 60 -4.04 -7.48 -5.95
CA ARG A 60 -2.96 -8.40 -6.34
C ARG A 60 -3.32 -9.15 -7.61
N THR A 61 -2.31 -9.61 -8.33
CA THR A 61 -2.52 -10.59 -9.39
C THR A 61 -2.99 -11.93 -8.81
N SER A 62 -3.76 -12.66 -9.61
CA SER A 62 -4.30 -13.98 -9.25
C SER A 62 -3.31 -15.13 -9.50
N GLU A 63 -2.15 -14.82 -10.09
CA GLU A 63 -1.09 -15.80 -10.35
C GLU A 63 -0.35 -16.16 -9.06
N PRO A 64 0.09 -17.42 -8.89
CA PRO A 64 0.82 -17.86 -7.71
C PRO A 64 2.32 -17.52 -7.78
N GLY A 65 2.99 -17.64 -6.64
CA GLY A 65 4.46 -17.67 -6.55
C GLY A 65 5.14 -16.41 -7.08
N ASP A 66 6.15 -16.61 -7.92
CA ASP A 66 7.04 -15.58 -8.46
C ASP A 66 6.36 -14.60 -9.44
N LYS A 67 5.21 -14.99 -9.99
CA LYS A 67 4.39 -14.14 -10.86
C LYS A 67 3.42 -13.26 -10.07
N THR A 68 3.24 -13.54 -8.78
CA THR A 68 2.33 -12.78 -7.93
C THR A 68 2.93 -11.40 -7.62
N PHE A 69 2.14 -10.34 -7.78
CA PHE A 69 2.47 -9.03 -7.24
C PHE A 69 1.23 -8.27 -6.81
N GLY A 70 1.38 -7.47 -5.77
CA GLY A 70 0.40 -6.52 -5.30
C GLY A 70 0.67 -5.11 -5.83
N ILE A 71 -0.37 -4.29 -5.87
CA ILE A 71 -0.24 -2.84 -6.03
C ILE A 71 -1.09 -2.14 -4.98
N ALA A 72 -0.62 -0.97 -4.54
CA ALA A 72 -1.38 -0.03 -3.74
C ALA A 72 -1.25 1.36 -4.35
N ILE A 73 -2.37 2.00 -4.66
CA ILE A 73 -2.46 3.37 -5.18
C ILE A 73 -3.04 4.24 -4.06
N PHE A 74 -2.33 5.28 -3.65
CA PHE A 74 -2.62 6.03 -2.44
C PHE A 74 -2.20 7.49 -2.57
N GLU A 75 -2.63 8.30 -1.61
CA GLU A 75 -2.34 9.72 -1.52
C GLU A 75 -1.38 10.02 -0.37
N ALA A 76 -0.43 10.92 -0.61
CA ALA A 76 0.50 11.41 0.39
C ALA A 76 0.89 12.87 0.11
N LYS A 77 1.33 13.58 1.15
CA LYS A 77 1.75 14.99 1.02
C LYS A 77 2.92 15.17 0.05
N ASP A 78 3.89 14.27 0.10
CA ASP A 78 5.12 14.30 -0.66
C ASP A 78 5.75 12.90 -0.75
N GLU A 79 6.86 12.78 -1.47
CA GLU A 79 7.53 11.49 -1.68
C GLU A 79 8.08 10.92 -0.36
N ALA A 80 8.51 11.77 0.58
CA ALA A 80 9.03 11.31 1.86
C ALA A 80 7.93 10.66 2.70
N ALA A 81 6.75 11.28 2.77
CA ALA A 81 5.57 10.69 3.40
C ALA A 81 5.12 9.41 2.69
N ALA A 82 5.13 9.39 1.36
CA ALA A 82 4.79 8.20 0.57
C ALA A 82 5.74 7.03 0.83
N ARG A 83 7.04 7.32 0.94
CA ARG A 83 8.07 6.35 1.27
C ARG A 83 7.92 5.81 2.68
N ALA A 84 7.67 6.68 3.66
CA ALA A 84 7.38 6.26 5.03
C ALA A 84 6.12 5.37 5.11
N PHE A 85 5.08 5.68 4.33
CA PHE A 85 3.90 4.85 4.22
C PHE A 85 4.27 3.44 3.69
N MET A 86 4.96 3.34 2.55
CA MET A 86 5.37 2.05 1.98
C MET A 86 6.30 1.25 2.91
N GLU A 87 7.33 1.88 3.48
CA GLU A 87 8.34 1.20 4.30
C GLU A 87 7.80 0.71 5.64
N SER A 88 6.75 1.34 6.16
CA SER A 88 6.08 0.90 7.37
C SER A 88 5.03 -0.20 7.14
N ASP A 89 4.81 -0.62 5.89
CA ASP A 89 3.84 -1.68 5.57
C ASP A 89 4.22 -2.95 6.35
N PRO A 90 3.30 -3.55 7.14
CA PRO A 90 3.60 -4.75 7.92
C PRO A 90 4.19 -5.91 7.11
N ALA A 91 3.82 -6.07 5.84
CA ALA A 91 4.37 -7.10 4.96
C ALA A 91 5.81 -6.77 4.52
N VAL A 92 6.16 -5.49 4.43
CA VAL A 92 7.51 -5.01 4.12
C VAL A 92 8.40 -5.09 5.37
N VAL A 93 7.93 -4.57 6.51
CA VAL A 93 8.67 -4.60 7.79
C VAL A 93 8.98 -6.04 8.22
N ALA A 94 8.05 -6.98 8.03
CA ALA A 94 8.27 -8.38 8.33
C ALA A 94 9.12 -9.13 7.29
N GLY A 95 9.55 -8.47 6.21
CA GLY A 95 10.36 -9.07 5.15
C GLY A 95 9.62 -10.13 4.34
N LEU A 96 8.29 -10.03 4.24
CA LEU A 96 7.49 -10.93 3.41
C LEU A 96 7.46 -10.46 1.96
N MET A 97 7.47 -9.15 1.78
CA MET A 97 7.39 -8.51 0.48
C MET A 97 8.47 -7.45 0.34
N THR A 98 9.04 -7.33 -0.86
CA THR A 98 9.74 -6.13 -1.27
C THR A 98 8.75 -5.14 -1.86
N ALA A 99 9.06 -3.86 -1.81
CA ALA A 99 8.21 -2.80 -2.32
C ALA A 99 8.98 -1.79 -3.16
N GLU A 100 8.38 -1.33 -4.25
CA GLU A 100 8.92 -0.29 -5.12
C GLU A 100 7.94 0.87 -5.25
N LEU A 101 8.29 2.04 -4.72
CA LEU A 101 7.47 3.26 -4.77
C LEU A 101 7.72 4.06 -6.04
N ARG A 102 6.66 4.56 -6.67
CA ARG A 102 6.71 5.47 -7.82
C ARG A 102 5.67 6.60 -7.69
N PRO A 103 5.98 7.83 -8.12
CA PRO A 103 4.95 8.85 -8.36
C PRO A 103 3.92 8.34 -9.37
N PHE A 104 2.65 8.63 -9.15
CA PHE A 104 1.56 8.13 -10.00
C PHE A 104 0.44 9.15 -10.10
N THR A 105 -0.33 9.12 -11.18
CA THR A 105 -1.54 9.94 -11.33
C THR A 105 -2.64 9.09 -11.92
N VAL A 106 -3.77 8.99 -11.22
CA VAL A 106 -4.99 8.37 -11.75
C VAL A 106 -5.57 9.32 -12.80
N ALA A 107 -5.27 9.08 -14.08
CA ALA A 107 -5.78 9.91 -15.17
C ALA A 107 -7.27 9.64 -15.46
N LEU A 108 -7.71 8.38 -15.29
CA LEU A 108 -9.07 7.94 -15.55
C LEU A 108 -9.44 6.84 -14.54
N GLN A 109 -10.64 6.94 -13.96
CA GLN A 109 -11.24 5.88 -13.14
C GLN A 109 -12.73 5.77 -13.45
N ARG A 110 -13.21 4.53 -13.64
CA ARG A 110 -14.66 4.27 -13.63
C ARG A 110 -15.15 4.28 -12.18
N LYS A 111 -16.45 4.52 -11.96
CA LYS A 111 -17.07 4.11 -10.69
C LYS A 111 -16.86 2.61 -10.54
N ASN A 112 -16.20 2.19 -9.47
CA ASN A 112 -15.95 0.77 -9.20
C ASN A 112 -17.32 0.08 -9.00
N PRO A 113 -17.68 -0.95 -9.79
CA PRO A 113 -18.94 -1.67 -9.63
C PRO A 113 -19.03 -2.38 -8.29
#